data_AF-A0A3N9TMM7-F1
#
_entry.id   AF-A0A3N9TMM7-F1
#
_cell.length_a   1.000
_cell.length_b   1.000
_cell.length_c   1.000
_cell.angle_alpha   90.00
_cell.angle_beta   90.00
_cell.angle_gamma   90.00
#
_symmetry.space_group_name_H-M   'P 1'
#
loop_
_entity.id
_entity.type
_entity.pdbx_description
1 polymer ?
#
loop_
_entity_poly.entity_id
_entity_poly.type
_entity_poly.pdbx_seq_one_letter_code
_entity_poly.pdbx_strand_id
1 'polypeptide(L)'
;MISEVLEEAEVKICNIVRKKLHDRKAPVAQMAILMKDIARSVENITGFGARWVAEDESFSDNESKLFISDEGYYPEIDPVEYPVCCYRIKYNAEQNLFIATEIW
;
A
#
# COMPACT_ATOMS: atom_id res chain seq x y z
N MET A 1 5.74 13.57 -17.01
CA MET A 1 6.64 12.49 -17.46
C MET A 1 7.21 11.90 -16.18
N ILE A 2 6.77 10.70 -15.79
CA ILE A 2 7.31 10.03 -14.60
C ILE A 2 8.75 9.64 -14.92
N SER A 3 9.68 9.88 -13.99
CA SER A 3 11.09 9.55 -14.15
C SER A 3 11.25 8.02 -14.25
N GLU A 4 12.12 7.50 -15.12
CA GLU A 4 12.44 6.06 -15.22
C GLU A 4 12.80 5.45 -13.84
N VAL A 5 13.36 6.27 -12.95
CA VAL A 5 13.69 5.90 -11.56
C VAL A 5 12.44 5.58 -10.72
N LEU A 6 11.35 6.32 -10.94
CA LEU A 6 10.07 6.09 -10.25
C LEU A 6 9.37 4.85 -10.79
N GLU A 7 9.45 4.57 -12.09
CA GLU A 7 8.89 3.35 -12.68
C GLU A 7 9.61 2.10 -12.16
N GLU A 8 10.94 2.11 -12.08
CA GLU A 8 11.68 1.00 -11.46
C GLU A 8 11.37 0.83 -9.97
N ALA A 9 11.19 1.94 -9.25
CA ALA A 9 10.83 1.91 -7.84
C ALA A 9 9.42 1.34 -7.64
N GLU A 10 8.44 1.77 -8.45
CA GLU A 10 7.07 1.26 -8.45
C GLU A 10 7.04 -0.27 -8.59
N VAL A 11 7.74 -0.80 -9.60
CA VAL A 11 7.81 -2.26 -9.82
C VAL A 11 8.40 -2.99 -8.62
N LYS A 12 9.47 -2.46 -8.02
CA LYS A 12 10.08 -3.04 -6.81
C LYS A 12 9.11 -3.00 -5.62
N ILE A 13 8.41 -1.88 -5.44
CA ILE A 13 7.44 -1.68 -4.36
C ILE A 13 6.27 -2.64 -4.49
N CYS A 14 5.64 -2.74 -5.66
CA CYS A 14 4.51 -3.65 -5.81
C CYS A 14 4.91 -5.11 -5.69
N ASN A 15 6.13 -5.51 -6.06
CA ASN A 15 6.62 -6.84 -5.77
C ASN A 15 6.77 -7.12 -4.25
N ILE A 16 7.22 -6.13 -3.47
CA ILE A 16 7.32 -6.23 -2.00
C ILE A 16 5.92 -6.35 -1.39
N VAL A 17 5.01 -5.45 -1.80
CA VAL A 17 3.63 -5.42 -1.30
C VAL A 17 2.93 -6.74 -1.64
N ARG A 18 2.99 -7.19 -2.90
CA ARG A 18 2.39 -8.46 -3.34
C ARG A 18 2.86 -9.64 -2.51
N LYS A 19 4.17 -9.76 -2.26
CA LYS A 19 4.72 -10.85 -1.42
C LYS A 19 4.20 -10.83 0.02
N LYS A 20 3.86 -9.65 0.56
CA LYS A 20 3.46 -9.48 1.97
C LYS A 20 1.94 -9.45 2.17
N LEU A 21 1.19 -9.00 1.17
CA LEU A 21 -0.23 -8.65 1.30
C LEU A 21 -1.15 -9.48 0.42
N HIS A 22 -0.74 -9.86 -0.80
CA HIS A 22 -1.62 -10.59 -1.71
C HIS A 22 -2.08 -11.92 -1.11
N ASP A 23 -3.39 -12.17 -1.13
CA ASP A 23 -4.07 -13.32 -0.51
C ASP A 23 -3.83 -13.48 0.99
N ARG A 24 -3.24 -12.47 1.64
CA ARG A 24 -2.96 -12.53 3.07
C ARG A 24 -4.27 -12.47 3.84
N LYS A 25 -4.45 -13.43 4.73
CA LYS A 25 -5.61 -13.52 5.62
C LYS A 25 -5.21 -13.07 7.02
N ALA A 26 -5.95 -12.11 7.57
CA ALA A 26 -5.71 -11.62 8.92
C ALA A 26 -6.99 -11.09 9.58
N PRO A 27 -7.11 -11.11 10.91
CA PRO A 27 -8.13 -10.34 11.63
C PRO A 27 -7.96 -8.83 11.36
N VAL A 28 -9.03 -8.02 11.48
CA VAL A 28 -8.97 -6.54 11.28
C VAL A 28 -7.80 -5.89 12.00
N ALA A 29 -7.68 -6.16 13.31
CA ALA A 29 -6.65 -5.53 14.12
C ALA A 29 -5.24 -5.84 13.61
N GLN A 30 -5.03 -7.04 13.04
CA GLN A 30 -3.75 -7.43 12.47
C GLN A 30 -3.57 -6.96 11.02
N MET A 31 -4.65 -6.81 10.24
CA MET A 31 -4.58 -6.30 8.88
C MET A 31 -4.11 -4.84 8.87
N ALA A 32 -4.67 -4.00 9.74
CA ALA A 32 -4.25 -2.61 9.88
C ALA A 32 -2.76 -2.48 10.29
N ILE A 33 -2.31 -3.34 11.22
CA ILE A 33 -0.89 -3.41 11.62
C ILE A 33 -0.02 -3.86 10.45
N LEU A 34 -0.43 -4.92 9.74
CA LEU A 34 0.29 -5.45 8.59
C LEU A 34 0.47 -4.39 7.49
N MET A 35 -0.59 -3.65 7.14
CA MET A 35 -0.51 -2.59 6.13
C MET A 35 0.47 -1.49 6.55
N LYS A 36 0.43 -1.08 7.82
CA LYS A 36 1.39 -0.11 8.37
C LYS A 36 2.84 -0.62 8.33
N ASP A 37 3.06 -1.89 8.65
CA ASP A 37 4.39 -2.50 8.61
C ASP A 37 4.91 -2.66 7.17
N ILE A 38 4.02 -2.89 6.20
CA ILE A 38 4.35 -2.91 4.78
C ILE A 38 4.79 -1.52 4.32
N ALA A 39 4.05 -0.47 4.66
CA ALA A 39 4.41 0.91 4.31
C ALA A 39 5.80 1.26 4.85
N ARG A 40 6.06 1.00 6.14
CA ARG A 40 7.39 1.18 6.74
C ARG A 40 8.49 0.35 6.07
N SER A 41 8.16 -0.87 5.64
CA SER A 41 9.12 -1.72 4.92
C SER A 41 9.48 -1.09 3.58
N VAL A 42 8.49 -0.51 2.88
CA VAL A 42 8.71 0.21 1.62
C VAL A 42 9.62 1.41 1.87
N GLU A 43 9.31 2.26 2.85
CA GLU A 43 10.13 3.41 3.23
C GLU A 43 11.58 3.04 3.50
N ASN A 44 11.81 2.00 4.30
CA ASN A 44 13.16 1.56 4.64
C ASN A 44 13.95 0.99 3.45
N ILE A 45 13.27 0.44 2.45
CA ILE A 45 13.92 -0.21 1.29
C ILE A 45 14.17 0.81 0.17
N THR A 46 13.21 1.68 -0.09
CA THR A 46 13.25 2.59 -1.25
C THR A 46 13.67 4.01 -0.90
N GLY A 47 13.54 4.41 0.37
CA GLY A 47 13.79 5.78 0.82
C GLY A 47 12.65 6.77 0.52
N PHE A 48 11.58 6.33 -0.16
CA PHE A 48 10.38 7.14 -0.38
C PHE A 48 9.45 7.07 0.84
N GLY A 49 8.79 8.17 1.19
CA GLY A 49 7.67 8.15 2.13
C GLY A 49 6.56 7.24 1.59
N ALA A 50 5.89 6.46 2.43
CA ALA A 50 4.85 5.54 1.96
C ALA A 50 3.65 5.51 2.91
N ARG A 51 2.43 5.66 2.38
CA ARG A 51 1.21 5.62 3.19
C ARG A 51 0.04 4.96 2.46
N TRP A 52 -0.77 4.24 3.22
CA TRP A 52 -2.02 3.68 2.73
C TRP A 52 -3.15 4.70 2.90
N VAL A 53 -3.99 4.81 1.88
CA VAL A 53 -5.23 5.59 1.91
C VAL A 53 -6.37 4.65 1.54
N ALA A 54 -7.39 4.59 2.40
CA ALA A 54 -8.62 3.87 2.11
C ALA A 54 -9.60 4.83 1.41
N GLU A 55 -10.13 4.45 0.25
CA GLU A 55 -11.08 5.25 -0.52
C GLU A 55 -12.55 4.93 -0.19
N ASP A 56 -12.85 3.69 0.23
CA ASP A 56 -14.19 3.26 0.62
C ASP A 56 -14.28 3.04 2.14
N GLU A 57 -15.30 3.65 2.77
CA GLU A 57 -15.54 3.61 4.23
C GLU A 57 -16.34 2.38 4.70
N SER A 58 -16.56 1.39 3.83
CA SER A 58 -17.27 0.17 4.24
C SER A 58 -16.32 -0.74 5.04
N PHE A 59 -16.69 -1.06 6.29
CA PHE A 59 -15.88 -1.92 7.15
C PHE A 59 -15.63 -3.31 6.53
N SER A 60 -16.57 -3.83 5.74
CA SER A 60 -16.52 -5.20 5.20
C SER A 60 -15.82 -5.31 3.85
N ASP A 61 -15.62 -4.20 3.15
CA ASP A 61 -15.06 -4.16 1.80
C ASP A 61 -14.49 -2.75 1.57
N ASN A 62 -13.17 -2.63 1.56
CA ASN A 62 -12.50 -1.36 1.32
C ASN A 62 -11.52 -1.47 0.16
N GLU A 63 -11.37 -0.37 -0.56
CA GLU A 63 -10.28 -0.17 -1.49
C GLU A 63 -9.19 0.64 -0.78
N SER A 64 -7.97 0.11 -0.79
CA SER A 64 -6.80 0.69 -0.14
C SER A 64 -5.69 0.87 -1.17
N LYS A 65 -5.23 2.11 -1.34
CA LYS A 65 -4.14 2.49 -2.24
C LYS A 65 -2.90 2.84 -1.45
N LEU A 66 -1.75 2.30 -1.87
CA LEU A 66 -0.45 2.72 -1.36
C LEU A 66 0.03 3.89 -2.20
N PHE A 67 0.27 5.02 -1.55
CA PHE A 67 0.91 6.19 -2.14
C PHE A 67 2.35 6.27 -1.70
N ILE A 68 3.24 6.69 -2.59
CA ILE A 68 4.61 7.06 -2.27
C ILE A 68 4.83 8.56 -2.48
N SER A 69 5.65 9.15 -1.63
CA SER A 69 6.06 10.55 -1.70
C SER A 69 7.59 10.64 -1.72
N ASP A 70 8.12 11.55 -2.54
CA ASP A 70 9.54 11.90 -2.52
C ASP A 70 9.78 13.04 -1.52
N GLU A 71 9.47 12.78 -0.25
CA GLU A 71 9.60 13.76 0.85
C GLU A 71 11.07 14.21 1.11
N GLY A 72 12.04 13.68 0.37
CA GLY A 72 13.46 13.99 0.54
C GLY A 72 14.06 14.95 -0.50
N TYR A 73 13.43 15.15 -1.66
CA TYR A 73 14.13 15.75 -2.81
C TYR A 73 13.81 17.24 -3.04
N TYR A 74 12.62 17.72 -2.64
CA TYR A 74 12.21 19.13 -2.79
C TYR A 74 11.45 19.64 -1.56
N PRO A 75 12.15 20.17 -0.54
CA PRO A 75 11.52 20.69 0.68
C PRO A 75 10.65 21.96 0.48
N GLU A 76 10.66 22.54 -0.72
CA GLU A 76 9.93 23.78 -1.05
C GLU A 76 8.67 23.53 -1.91
N ILE A 77 8.38 22.29 -2.29
CA ILE A 77 7.22 21.90 -3.10
C ILE A 77 6.39 20.91 -2.29
N ASP A 78 5.06 21.03 -2.34
CA ASP A 78 4.18 20.03 -1.74
C ASP A 78 4.54 18.63 -2.29
N PRO A 79 4.76 17.63 -1.43
CA PRO A 79 5.17 16.30 -1.88
C PRO A 79 4.11 15.75 -2.84
N VAL A 80 4.53 15.44 -4.06
CA VAL A 80 3.65 14.81 -5.04
C VAL A 80 3.48 13.35 -4.63
N GLU A 81 2.25 12.98 -4.32
CA GLU A 81 1.91 11.61 -3.98
C GLU A 81 1.57 10.81 -5.24
N TYR A 82 2.25 9.69 -5.42
CA TYR A 82 2.04 8.79 -6.53
C TYR A 82 1.41 7.49 -6.02
N PRO A 83 0.18 7.14 -6.46
CA PRO A 83 -0.38 5.84 -6.15
C PRO A 83 0.42 4.78 -6.91
N VAL A 84 0.88 3.75 -6.20
CA VAL A 84 1.73 2.69 -6.77
C VAL A 84 1.04 1.33 -6.80
N CYS A 85 0.32 0.95 -5.74
CA CYS A 85 -0.37 -0.35 -5.72
C CYS A 85 -1.77 -0.20 -5.11
N CYS A 86 -2.73 -0.98 -5.58
CA CYS A 86 -4.11 -0.93 -5.11
C CYS A 86 -4.62 -2.31 -4.69
N TYR A 87 -5.23 -2.37 -3.50
CA TYR A 87 -5.73 -3.60 -2.90
C TYR A 87 -7.17 -3.42 -2.41
N ARG A 88 -8.01 -4.40 -2.70
CA ARG A 88 -9.31 -4.56 -2.07
C ARG A 88 -9.18 -5.46 -0.85
N ILE A 89 -9.52 -4.93 0.34
CA ILE A 89 -9.51 -5.68 1.60
C ILE A 89 -10.95 -6.03 1.96
N LYS A 90 -11.29 -7.31 1.83
CA LYS A 90 -12.66 -7.80 2.01
C LYS A 90 -12.78 -8.79 3.16
N TYR A 91 -13.82 -8.62 3.97
CA TYR A 91 -14.15 -9.56 5.03
C TYR A 91 -14.78 -10.83 4.46
N ASN A 92 -14.24 -11.99 4.85
CA ASN A 92 -14.82 -13.30 4.60
C ASN A 92 -15.45 -13.83 5.89
N ALA A 93 -16.78 -13.90 5.92
CA ALA A 93 -17.54 -14.34 7.10
C ALA A 93 -17.37 -15.84 7.43
N GLU A 94 -17.17 -16.70 6.43
CA GLU A 94 -16.96 -18.14 6.64
C GLU A 94 -15.63 -18.42 7.35
N GLN A 95 -14.60 -17.64 7.02
CA GLN A 95 -13.26 -17.76 7.58
C GLN A 95 -13.04 -16.83 8.79
N ASN A 96 -13.96 -15.87 9.02
CA ASN A 96 -13.84 -14.79 9.98
C ASN A 96 -12.52 -14.00 9.84
N LEU A 97 -12.10 -13.73 8.60
CA LEU A 97 -10.82 -13.08 8.27
C LEU A 97 -11.00 -12.06 7.15
N PHE A 98 -10.14 -11.04 7.13
CA PHE A 98 -10.00 -10.14 5.99
C PHE A 98 -8.99 -10.70 5.02
N ILE A 99 -9.29 -10.58 3.72
CA ILE A 99 -8.46 -11.05 2.61
C ILE A 99 -8.12 -9.83 1.76
N ALA A 100 -6.85 -9.64 1.48
CA ALA A 100 -6.37 -8.58 0.60
C ALA A 100 -6.14 -9.11 -0.81
N THR A 101 -6.79 -8.52 -1.80
CA THR A 101 -6.66 -8.88 -3.22
C THR A 101 -6.14 -7.69 -4.01
N GLU A 102 -5.09 -7.89 -4.80
CA GLU A 102 -4.57 -6.85 -5.69
C GLU A 102 -5.56 -6.59 -6.83
N ILE A 103 -5.81 -5.33 -7.15
CA ILE A 103 -6.78 -4.93 -8.19
C ILE A 103 -6.16 -4.08 -9.31
N TRP A 104 -4.93 -3.60 -9.14
CA TRP A 104 -4.10 -2.94 -10.16
C TRP A 104 -2.64 -3.36 -9.96
#